data_AF-A0A250E774-F1
#
_entry.id   AF-A0A250E774-F1
#
_cell.length_a   1.000
_cell.length_b   1.000
_cell.length_c   1.000
_cell.angle_alpha   90.00
_cell.angle_beta   90.00
_cell.angle_gamma   90.00
#
_symmetry.space_group_name_H-M   'P 1'
#
loop_
_entity.id
_entity.type
_entity.pdbx_description
1 polymer ?
#
loop_
_entity_poly.entity_id
_entity_poly.type
_entity_poly.pdbx_seq_one_letter_code
_entity_poly.pdbx_strand_id
1 'polypeptide(L)'
;MKKIILSLAAVFAFSAVSAQELVSSKGEEYLPKEGDWSFGFNAGNALKFIGNAFNSNTNNEFGNSAFGKNNTAFAVPGFAEGYSFLGKKMTSDNTADRYTANFIFNYLKPKDVDATTTFGLAVGYGKEWRKGSTRLQGFYGADALLGFGVPQKDAFSFAIGAQGFVGAEYFIFPKVALGAQYSYAVGVGHQSSKDAAGNKTSVFGFGFGGENGIGVASLLFNVYF
;
A
#
# COMPACT_ATOMS: atom_id res chain seq x y z
N MET A 1 19.87 -11.90 -11.92
CA MET A 1 20.42 -10.66 -11.31
C MET A 1 20.64 -9.51 -12.30
N LYS A 2 21.11 -9.73 -13.54
CA LYS A 2 21.33 -8.64 -14.53
C LYS A 2 20.05 -7.97 -15.08
N LYS A 3 18.89 -8.65 -15.03
CA LYS A 3 17.62 -8.15 -15.59
C LYS A 3 16.87 -7.15 -14.67
N ILE A 4 17.05 -7.26 -13.35
CA ILE A 4 16.38 -6.39 -12.36
C ILE A 4 17.00 -4.99 -12.32
N ILE A 5 18.32 -4.91 -12.53
CA ILE A 5 19.04 -3.63 -12.60
C ILE A 5 18.63 -2.85 -13.86
N LEU A 6 18.38 -3.55 -14.97
CA LEU A 6 17.97 -2.93 -16.23
C LEU A 6 16.56 -2.32 -16.15
N SER A 7 15.63 -2.95 -15.43
CA SER A 7 14.28 -2.41 -15.18
C SER A 7 14.28 -1.22 -14.24
N LEU A 8 15.17 -1.19 -13.23
CA LEU A 8 15.30 -0.05 -12.32
C LEU A 8 15.95 1.15 -13.03
N ALA A 9 16.94 0.91 -13.88
CA ALA A 9 17.60 1.94 -14.69
C ALA A 9 16.66 2.57 -15.75
N ALA A 10 15.72 1.79 -16.30
CA ALA A 10 14.73 2.31 -17.25
C ALA A 10 13.76 3.32 -16.60
N VAL A 11 13.49 3.20 -15.30
CA VAL A 11 12.67 4.18 -14.55
C VAL A 11 13.45 5.48 -14.30
N PHE A 12 14.78 5.43 -14.19
CA PHE A 12 15.63 6.61 -13.98
C PHE A 12 16.04 7.34 -15.28
N ALA A 13 15.98 6.67 -16.44
CA ALA A 13 16.46 7.21 -17.71
C ALA A 13 15.53 8.22 -18.42
N PHE A 14 14.32 8.48 -17.90
CA PHE A 14 13.38 9.45 -18.48
C PHE A 14 13.53 10.89 -17.95
N SER A 15 14.63 11.22 -17.28
CA SER A 15 14.83 12.51 -16.58
C SER A 15 15.21 13.71 -17.47
N ALA A 16 14.99 13.65 -18.79
CA ALA A 16 15.32 14.76 -19.69
C ALA A 16 14.22 15.03 -20.73
N VAL A 17 13.04 15.53 -20.31
CA VAL A 17 12.10 16.17 -21.24
C VAL A 17 11.41 17.38 -20.58
N SER A 18 11.75 18.55 -21.14
CA SER A 18 11.04 19.83 -21.26
C SER A 18 10.05 20.27 -20.16
N ALA A 19 10.36 21.43 -19.55
CA ALA A 19 9.44 22.24 -18.78
C ALA A 19 8.44 22.95 -19.72
N GLN A 20 7.42 22.22 -20.15
CA GLN A 20 6.23 22.81 -20.77
C GLN A 20 5.21 23.05 -19.65
N GLU A 21 4.55 24.21 -19.62
CA GLU A 21 3.46 24.52 -18.69
C GLU A 21 2.53 23.31 -18.56
N LEU A 22 2.48 22.71 -17.37
CA LEU A 22 1.72 21.50 -17.08
C LEU A 22 0.25 21.83 -16.83
N VAL A 23 -0.34 22.45 -17.83
CA VAL A 23 -1.74 22.86 -17.84
C VAL A 23 -2.46 21.99 -18.87
N SER A 24 -3.61 21.45 -18.49
CA SER A 24 -4.53 20.78 -19.39
C SER A 24 -4.91 21.71 -20.54
N SER A 25 -5.40 21.15 -21.64
CA SER A 25 -6.02 21.95 -22.71
C SER A 25 -7.18 22.82 -22.21
N LYS A 26 -7.68 22.56 -20.99
CA LYS A 26 -8.73 23.32 -20.29
C LYS A 26 -8.24 24.28 -19.20
N GLY A 27 -6.94 24.46 -19.00
CA GLY A 27 -6.43 25.35 -17.95
C GLY A 27 -6.18 24.69 -16.59
N GLU A 28 -6.44 23.39 -16.44
CA GLU A 28 -6.28 22.66 -15.17
C GLU A 28 -4.84 22.22 -14.92
N GLU A 29 -4.31 22.45 -13.73
CA GLU A 29 -2.97 22.02 -13.37
C GLU A 29 -2.89 20.52 -13.16
N TYR A 30 -1.82 19.92 -13.66
CA TYR A 30 -1.62 18.49 -13.51
C TYR A 30 -1.24 18.06 -12.11
N LEU A 31 -0.45 18.89 -11.44
CA LEU A 31 0.17 18.55 -10.16
C LEU A 31 -0.71 19.03 -9.01
N PRO A 32 -0.72 18.29 -7.89
CA PRO A 32 -1.41 18.72 -6.70
C PRO A 32 -0.72 19.94 -6.09
N LYS A 33 -1.51 20.82 -5.49
CA LYS A 33 -1.06 22.04 -4.82
C LYS A 33 -1.20 21.96 -3.32
N GLU A 34 -0.54 22.87 -2.62
CA GLU A 34 -0.82 23.09 -1.20
C GLU A 34 -2.33 23.20 -0.93
N GLY A 35 -2.80 22.46 0.07
CA GLY A 35 -4.21 22.39 0.46
C GLY A 35 -5.00 21.26 -0.20
N ASP A 36 -4.55 20.72 -1.32
CA ASP A 36 -5.23 19.61 -2.01
C ASP A 36 -5.26 18.36 -1.13
N TRP A 37 -6.38 17.64 -1.19
CA TRP A 37 -6.49 16.31 -0.61
C TRP A 37 -6.33 15.27 -1.70
N SER A 38 -5.83 14.10 -1.32
CA SER A 38 -5.82 12.95 -2.20
C SER A 38 -6.49 11.76 -1.54
N PHE A 39 -7.14 10.98 -2.38
CA PHE A 39 -7.60 9.65 -2.05
C PHE A 39 -6.96 8.66 -3.01
N GLY A 40 -6.36 7.62 -2.44
CA GLY A 40 -5.70 6.58 -3.20
C GLY A 40 -5.89 5.20 -2.61
N PHE A 41 -5.65 4.21 -3.47
CA PHE A 41 -5.76 2.80 -3.12
C PHE A 41 -4.67 2.01 -3.86
N ASN A 42 -4.39 0.81 -3.36
CA ASN A 42 -3.49 -0.11 -4.04
C ASN A 42 -4.17 -0.67 -5.31
N ALA A 43 -3.64 -0.31 -6.47
CA ALA A 43 -4.16 -0.68 -7.77
C ALA A 43 -3.80 -2.12 -8.19
N GLY A 44 -2.99 -2.84 -7.41
CA GLY A 44 -2.57 -4.21 -7.71
C GLY A 44 -3.74 -5.15 -8.00
N ASN A 45 -4.78 -5.12 -7.15
CA ASN A 45 -5.98 -5.92 -7.34
C ASN A 45 -6.83 -5.47 -8.55
N ALA A 46 -6.93 -4.17 -8.78
CA ALA A 46 -7.66 -3.62 -9.93
C ALA A 46 -6.99 -4.01 -11.26
N LEU A 47 -5.66 -3.96 -11.32
CA LEU A 47 -4.88 -4.35 -12.51
C LEU A 47 -4.91 -5.86 -12.74
N LYS A 48 -4.94 -6.68 -11.69
CA LYS A 48 -5.22 -8.12 -11.80
C LYS A 48 -6.59 -8.37 -12.40
N PHE A 49 -7.63 -7.69 -11.91
CA PHE A 49 -8.99 -7.82 -12.41
C PHE A 49 -9.10 -7.43 -13.90
N ILE A 50 -8.54 -6.28 -14.26
CA ILE A 50 -8.46 -5.81 -15.65
C ILE A 50 -7.71 -6.84 -16.51
N GLY A 51 -6.52 -7.26 -16.08
CA GLY A 51 -5.73 -8.25 -16.80
C GLY A 51 -6.48 -9.58 -17.02
N ASN A 52 -7.22 -10.06 -16.02
CA ASN A 52 -8.04 -11.27 -16.13
C ASN A 52 -9.21 -11.09 -17.10
N ALA A 53 -9.86 -9.92 -17.07
CA ALA A 53 -10.98 -9.59 -17.95
C ALA A 53 -10.55 -9.50 -19.43
N PHE A 54 -9.33 -9.05 -19.72
CA PHE A 54 -8.81 -8.95 -21.09
C PHE A 54 -8.07 -10.20 -21.59
N ASN A 55 -7.64 -11.11 -20.70
CA ASN A 55 -6.85 -12.30 -21.07
C ASN A 55 -7.65 -13.62 -21.08
N SER A 56 -8.92 -13.65 -20.63
CA SER A 56 -9.75 -14.87 -20.54
C SER A 56 -9.09 -16.05 -19.78
N ASN A 57 -8.02 -15.78 -19.03
CA ASN A 57 -7.28 -16.75 -18.25
C ASN A 57 -7.39 -16.37 -16.76
N THR A 58 -7.92 -17.29 -15.94
CA THR A 58 -8.10 -17.10 -14.49
C THR A 58 -6.78 -17.16 -13.72
N ASN A 59 -5.69 -17.64 -14.33
CA ASN A 59 -4.38 -17.82 -13.72
C ASN A 59 -3.37 -16.75 -14.16
N ASN A 60 -3.68 -15.48 -13.92
CA ASN A 60 -2.77 -14.39 -14.27
C ASN A 60 -1.63 -14.26 -13.25
N GLU A 61 -0.40 -14.42 -13.72
CA GLU A 61 0.84 -14.36 -12.93
C GLU A 61 1.03 -13.01 -12.23
N PHE A 62 0.36 -11.94 -12.70
CA PHE A 62 0.41 -10.63 -12.07
C PHE A 62 -0.05 -10.66 -10.61
N GLY A 63 -1.06 -11.48 -10.28
CA GLY A 63 -1.54 -11.64 -8.89
C GLY A 63 -0.52 -12.28 -7.94
N ASN A 64 0.48 -12.99 -8.48
CA ASN A 64 1.59 -13.53 -7.69
C ASN A 64 2.86 -12.65 -7.78
N SER A 65 2.81 -11.55 -8.53
CA SER A 65 3.91 -10.58 -8.62
C SER A 65 4.04 -9.75 -7.34
N ALA A 66 5.18 -9.08 -7.17
CA ALA A 66 5.39 -8.17 -6.05
C ALA A 66 4.34 -7.04 -5.96
N PHE A 67 3.67 -6.71 -7.07
CA PHE A 67 2.69 -5.61 -7.18
C PHE A 67 1.22 -6.06 -7.17
N GLY A 68 0.93 -7.34 -7.42
CA GLY A 68 -0.45 -7.85 -7.48
C GLY A 68 -0.95 -8.45 -6.17
N LYS A 69 -0.08 -8.56 -5.15
CA LYS A 69 -0.48 -8.90 -3.80
C LYS A 69 -0.88 -7.63 -3.06
N ASN A 70 -2.04 -7.64 -2.41
CA ASN A 70 -2.46 -6.60 -1.46
C ASN A 70 -1.67 -6.74 -0.14
N ASN A 71 -0.34 -6.69 -0.24
CA ASN A 71 0.53 -6.70 0.92
C ASN A 71 0.61 -5.27 1.45
N THR A 72 0.33 -5.12 2.74
CA THR A 72 0.76 -3.94 3.49
C THR A 72 2.16 -4.21 4.01
N ALA A 73 3.06 -3.23 3.97
CA ALA A 73 4.41 -3.42 4.51
C ALA A 73 4.37 -3.76 6.01
N PHE A 74 3.36 -3.24 6.70
CA PHE A 74 2.99 -3.64 8.04
C PHE A 74 1.80 -4.61 7.97
N ALA A 75 2.09 -5.89 7.86
CA ALA A 75 1.12 -6.93 8.11
C ALA A 75 0.99 -7.03 9.64
N VAL A 76 -0.17 -6.65 10.19
CA VAL A 76 -0.47 -7.06 11.57
C VAL A 76 -0.37 -8.60 11.56
N PRO A 77 0.33 -9.22 12.51
CA PRO A 77 0.50 -10.66 12.49
C PRO A 77 -0.86 -11.39 12.49
N GLY A 78 -1.19 -12.12 11.42
CA GLY A 78 -2.50 -12.77 11.19
C GLY A 78 -3.46 -12.02 10.26
N PHE A 79 -2.99 -11.01 9.51
CA PHE A 79 -3.80 -10.09 8.71
C PHE A 79 -3.35 -10.04 7.24
N ALA A 80 -3.41 -11.18 6.57
CA ALA A 80 -3.21 -11.24 5.12
C ALA A 80 -4.46 -10.73 4.37
N GLU A 81 -4.25 -10.03 3.25
CA GLU A 81 -5.31 -9.66 2.27
C GLU A 81 -6.34 -8.59 2.70
N GLY A 82 -5.95 -7.61 3.53
CA GLY A 82 -6.78 -6.46 3.84
C GLY A 82 -7.00 -5.48 2.66
N TYR A 83 -8.03 -4.65 2.77
CA TYR A 83 -8.21 -3.48 1.90
C TYR A 83 -7.39 -2.32 2.44
N SER A 84 -6.64 -1.64 1.56
CA SER A 84 -5.74 -0.54 1.92
C SER A 84 -6.14 0.75 1.23
N PHE A 85 -6.27 1.81 2.03
CA PHE A 85 -6.59 3.17 1.61
C PHE A 85 -5.48 4.11 2.05
N LEU A 86 -5.17 5.07 1.17
CA LEU A 86 -4.19 6.12 1.39
C LEU A 86 -4.86 7.46 1.16
N GLY A 87 -5.05 8.22 2.24
CA GLY A 87 -5.34 9.64 2.17
C GLY A 87 -4.05 10.44 2.19
N LYS A 88 -3.97 11.50 1.38
CA LYS A 88 -2.90 12.51 1.51
C LYS A 88 -3.51 13.88 1.68
N LYS A 89 -2.84 14.75 2.43
CA LYS A 89 -3.14 16.17 2.50
C LYS A 89 -1.89 16.94 2.16
N MET A 90 -1.90 17.70 1.07
CA MET A 90 -0.76 18.51 0.65
C MET A 90 -0.58 19.67 1.63
N THR A 91 0.51 19.64 2.39
CA THR A 91 0.88 20.70 3.34
C THR A 91 1.78 21.77 2.71
N SER A 92 2.37 21.45 1.56
CA SER A 92 2.96 22.39 0.60
C SER A 92 2.91 21.73 -0.79
N ASP A 93 3.30 22.45 -1.84
CA ASP A 93 3.35 21.89 -3.21
C ASP A 93 4.19 20.61 -3.34
N ASN A 94 5.17 20.41 -2.43
CA ASN A 94 6.08 19.28 -2.46
C ASN A 94 6.05 18.44 -1.17
N THR A 95 5.08 18.66 -0.28
CA THR A 95 4.99 17.92 0.99
C THR A 95 3.55 17.54 1.27
N ALA A 96 3.33 16.31 1.72
CA ALA A 96 2.01 15.85 2.13
C ALA A 96 2.05 15.11 3.47
N ASP A 97 1.02 15.33 4.28
CA ASP A 97 0.72 14.44 5.39
C ASP A 97 -0.03 13.22 4.83
N ARG A 98 0.36 12.03 5.26
CA ARG A 98 -0.21 10.75 4.82
C ARG A 98 -1.05 10.13 5.92
N TYR A 99 -2.20 9.60 5.54
CA TYR A 99 -3.11 8.87 6.39
C TYR A 99 -3.38 7.52 5.74
N THR A 100 -2.91 6.44 6.35
CA THR A 100 -3.16 5.09 5.85
C THR A 100 -4.24 4.44 6.69
N ALA A 101 -5.18 3.76 6.06
CA ALA A 101 -6.16 2.93 6.72
C ALA A 101 -6.25 1.58 6.02
N ASN A 102 -6.01 0.51 6.78
CA ASN A 102 -6.13 -0.85 6.32
C ASN A 102 -7.18 -1.55 7.16
N PHE A 103 -8.14 -2.21 6.52
CA PHE A 103 -9.13 -2.98 7.22
C PHE A 103 -9.32 -4.36 6.60
N ILE A 104 -9.70 -5.31 7.43
CA ILE A 104 -10.14 -6.63 6.99
C ILE A 104 -11.39 -7.02 7.76
N PHE A 105 -12.36 -7.55 7.04
CA PHE A 105 -13.54 -8.17 7.61
C PHE A 105 -13.87 -9.40 6.77
N ASN A 106 -13.81 -10.58 7.38
CA ASN A 106 -14.24 -11.82 6.75
C ASN A 106 -15.16 -12.57 7.71
N TYR A 107 -16.25 -13.10 7.16
CA TYR A 107 -17.15 -13.98 7.87
C TYR A 107 -17.25 -15.28 7.07
N LEU A 108 -16.79 -16.38 7.66
CA LEU A 108 -16.84 -17.70 7.06
C LEU A 108 -17.65 -18.61 7.98
N LYS A 109 -18.75 -19.16 7.47
CA LYS A 109 -19.53 -20.19 8.16
C LYS A 109 -19.62 -21.44 7.28
N PRO A 110 -18.66 -22.38 7.41
CA PRO A 110 -18.77 -23.67 6.75
C PRO A 110 -19.94 -24.48 7.32
N LYS A 111 -20.43 -25.43 6.53
CA LYS A 111 -21.44 -26.38 7.02
C LYS A 111 -20.81 -27.24 8.11
N ASP A 112 -21.51 -27.40 9.24
CA ASP A 112 -21.09 -28.23 10.39
C ASP A 112 -19.82 -27.76 11.12
N VAL A 113 -19.42 -26.49 10.95
CA VAL A 113 -18.30 -25.86 11.68
C VAL A 113 -18.76 -24.52 12.26
N ASP A 114 -18.21 -24.13 13.42
CA ASP A 114 -18.44 -22.81 14.00
C ASP A 114 -18.04 -21.69 13.04
N ALA A 115 -18.78 -20.58 13.08
CA ALA A 115 -18.48 -19.43 12.25
C ALA A 115 -17.15 -18.78 12.67
N THR A 116 -16.26 -18.58 11.71
CA THR A 116 -15.02 -17.84 11.88
C THR A 116 -15.24 -16.40 11.44
N THR A 117 -15.07 -15.47 12.38
CA THR A 117 -15.04 -14.03 12.10
C THR A 117 -13.61 -13.54 12.21
N THR A 118 -13.13 -12.89 11.16
CA THR A 118 -11.83 -12.20 11.12
C THR A 118 -12.09 -10.71 11.02
N PHE A 119 -11.52 -9.95 11.95
CA PHE A 119 -11.59 -8.49 11.95
C PHE A 119 -10.22 -7.90 12.21
N GLY A 120 -9.83 -6.89 11.43
CA GLY A 120 -8.61 -6.14 11.69
C GLY A 120 -8.70 -4.72 11.21
N LEU A 121 -8.00 -3.84 11.93
CA LEU A 121 -7.85 -2.44 11.60
C LEU A 121 -6.41 -2.04 11.87
N ALA A 122 -5.76 -1.46 10.87
CA ALA A 122 -4.49 -0.79 11.02
C ALA A 122 -4.57 0.61 10.44
N VAL A 123 -4.11 1.59 11.19
CA VAL A 123 -4.05 2.99 10.77
C VAL A 123 -2.62 3.48 10.81
N GLY A 124 -2.35 4.49 9.99
CA GLY A 124 -1.04 5.07 9.84
C GLY A 124 -1.09 6.57 9.67
N TYR A 125 -0.07 7.22 10.20
CA TYR A 125 0.19 8.64 9.97
C TYR A 125 1.63 8.82 9.53
N GLY A 126 1.87 9.60 8.50
CA GLY A 126 3.20 9.80 7.97
C GLY A 126 3.38 11.10 7.22
N LYS A 127 4.58 11.25 6.69
CA LYS A 127 4.97 12.42 5.91
C LYS A 127 5.61 11.99 4.60
N GLU A 128 5.17 12.63 3.53
CA GLU A 128 5.66 12.46 2.16
C GLU A 128 6.36 13.74 1.71
N TRP A 129 7.53 13.56 1.12
CA TRP A 129 8.23 14.60 0.38
C TRP A 129 8.28 14.22 -1.09
N ARG A 130 7.97 15.18 -1.94
CA ARG A 130 7.84 15.00 -3.38
C ARG A 130 8.95 15.77 -4.08
N LYS A 131 9.43 15.23 -5.20
CA LYS A 131 10.51 15.81 -5.99
C LYS A 131 10.19 15.70 -7.48
N GLY A 132 10.26 16.83 -8.16
CA GLY A 132 10.03 16.96 -9.58
C GLY A 132 8.90 17.93 -9.90
N SER A 133 9.04 18.65 -10.99
CA SER A 133 8.06 19.62 -11.50
C SER A 133 7.36 19.11 -12.77
N THR A 134 7.64 17.89 -13.20
CA THR A 134 7.05 17.28 -14.40
C THR A 134 5.85 16.41 -14.04
N ARG A 135 5.13 15.87 -15.05
CA ARG A 135 4.08 14.84 -14.83
C ARG A 135 4.61 13.56 -14.19
N LEU A 136 5.92 13.32 -14.21
CA LEU A 136 6.56 12.28 -13.41
C LEU A 136 7.14 12.93 -12.15
N GLN A 137 6.64 12.53 -10.98
CA GLN A 137 7.15 12.98 -9.70
C GLN A 137 7.68 11.80 -8.88
N GLY A 138 8.88 11.95 -8.33
CA GLY A 138 9.37 11.06 -7.29
C GLY A 138 8.80 11.47 -5.94
N PHE A 139 8.61 10.50 -5.04
CA PHE A 139 8.25 10.77 -3.65
C PHE A 139 8.95 9.80 -2.71
N TYR A 140 9.17 10.22 -1.48
CA TYR A 140 9.71 9.39 -0.41
C TYR A 140 9.18 9.87 0.93
N GLY A 141 9.28 9.04 1.95
CA GLY A 141 8.83 9.42 3.27
C GLY A 141 8.80 8.28 4.27
N ALA A 142 8.09 8.54 5.36
CA ALA A 142 7.91 7.55 6.41
C ALA A 142 6.52 7.66 7.04
N ASP A 143 5.95 6.52 7.42
CA ASP A 143 4.68 6.42 8.15
C ASP A 143 4.92 5.70 9.49
N ALA A 144 4.31 6.18 10.57
CA ALA A 144 4.10 5.45 11.81
C ALA A 144 2.77 4.70 11.73
N LEU A 145 2.74 3.47 12.21
CA LEU A 145 1.65 2.52 12.01
C LEU A 145 1.25 1.90 13.33
N LEU A 146 -0.05 1.76 13.54
CA LEU A 146 -0.63 0.99 14.63
C LEU A 146 -1.74 0.11 14.08
N GLY A 147 -1.87 -1.09 14.62
CA GLY A 147 -2.93 -1.98 14.20
C GLY A 147 -3.28 -3.00 15.25
N PHE A 148 -4.50 -3.50 15.14
CA PHE A 148 -4.99 -4.58 15.96
C PHE A 148 -5.90 -5.47 15.14
N GLY A 149 -6.11 -6.68 15.64
CA GLY A 149 -7.21 -7.47 15.14
C GLY A 149 -7.37 -8.81 15.81
N VAL A 150 -8.46 -9.45 15.40
CA VAL A 150 -8.99 -10.72 15.86
C VAL A 150 -8.96 -11.65 14.65
N PRO A 151 -7.88 -12.45 14.47
CA PRO A 151 -7.75 -13.30 13.29
C PRO A 151 -8.73 -14.47 13.30
N GLN A 152 -9.10 -14.96 14.49
CA GLN A 152 -10.05 -16.04 14.74
C GLN A 152 -10.61 -15.95 16.16
N LYS A 153 -11.56 -16.85 16.50
CA LYS A 153 -12.12 -16.96 17.85
C LYS A 153 -11.01 -17.13 18.88
N ASP A 154 -11.11 -16.43 20.01
CA ASP A 154 -10.15 -16.47 21.12
C ASP A 154 -8.71 -16.08 20.73
N ALA A 155 -8.54 -15.32 19.64
CA ALA A 155 -7.26 -14.77 19.23
C ALA A 155 -7.30 -13.24 19.18
N PHE A 156 -6.21 -12.61 19.61
CA PHE A 156 -6.04 -11.17 19.56
C PHE A 156 -4.61 -10.83 19.20
N SER A 157 -4.45 -9.83 18.36
CA SER A 157 -3.14 -9.31 17.95
C SER A 157 -3.14 -7.79 17.99
N PHE A 158 -1.99 -7.23 18.31
CA PHE A 158 -1.71 -5.83 18.09
C PHE A 158 -0.30 -5.67 17.56
N ALA A 159 -0.06 -4.57 16.85
CA ALA A 159 1.26 -4.22 16.40
C ALA A 159 1.41 -2.70 16.37
N ILE A 160 2.64 -2.24 16.60
CA ILE A 160 3.07 -0.86 16.38
C ILE A 160 4.35 -0.91 15.55
N GLY A 161 4.47 -0.04 14.56
CA GLY A 161 5.65 0.00 13.71
C GLY A 161 5.82 1.32 13.00
N ALA A 162 6.83 1.36 12.16
CA ALA A 162 7.06 2.42 11.21
C ALA A 162 7.45 1.82 9.87
N GLN A 163 7.19 2.53 8.78
CA GLN A 163 7.69 2.16 7.46
C GLN A 163 8.37 3.35 6.80
N GLY A 164 9.46 3.09 6.11
CA GLY A 164 10.02 4.00 5.11
C GLY A 164 9.52 3.62 3.73
N PHE A 165 9.27 4.61 2.87
CA PHE A 165 8.86 4.36 1.50
C PHE A 165 9.55 5.29 0.51
N VAL A 166 9.67 4.80 -0.72
CA VAL A 166 10.14 5.55 -1.88
C VAL A 166 9.33 5.12 -3.10
N GLY A 167 9.00 6.05 -3.97
CA GLY A 167 8.20 5.75 -5.14
C GLY A 167 8.28 6.83 -6.20
N ALA A 168 7.56 6.60 -7.28
CA ALA A 168 7.32 7.58 -8.32
C ALA A 168 5.87 7.48 -8.77
N GLU A 169 5.27 8.62 -9.12
CA GLU A 169 3.93 8.70 -9.69
C GLU A 169 3.91 9.52 -10.97
N TYR A 170 3.08 9.08 -11.92
CA TYR A 170 2.87 9.69 -13.21
C TYR A 170 1.43 10.19 -13.33
N PHE A 171 1.26 11.46 -13.65
CA PHE A 171 -0.04 12.10 -13.83
C PHE A 171 -0.60 11.86 -15.23
N ILE A 172 -1.60 10.98 -15.30
CA ILE A 172 -2.30 10.63 -16.56
C ILE A 172 -3.33 11.69 -16.95
N PHE A 173 -3.99 12.29 -15.96
CA PHE A 173 -4.92 13.41 -16.11
C PHE A 173 -4.62 14.46 -15.03
N PRO A 174 -5.18 15.68 -15.15
CA PRO A 174 -5.06 16.67 -14.09
C PRO A 174 -5.50 16.10 -12.76
N LYS A 175 -4.63 16.21 -11.74
CA LYS A 175 -4.89 15.69 -10.41
C LYS A 175 -5.19 14.17 -10.34
N VAL A 176 -4.84 13.37 -11.34
CA VAL A 176 -5.00 11.91 -11.32
C VAL A 176 -3.69 11.22 -11.69
N ALA A 177 -3.17 10.40 -10.78
CA ALA A 177 -1.86 9.78 -10.91
C ALA A 177 -1.89 8.25 -10.72
N LEU A 178 -1.02 7.58 -11.48
CA LEU A 178 -0.64 6.19 -11.29
C LEU A 178 0.82 6.14 -10.82
N GLY A 179 1.08 5.45 -9.72
CA GLY A 179 2.41 5.36 -9.14
C GLY A 179 2.83 3.96 -8.76
N ALA A 180 4.13 3.81 -8.53
CA ALA A 180 4.73 2.64 -7.94
C ALA A 180 5.48 3.05 -6.67
N GLN A 181 5.25 2.32 -5.58
CA GLN A 181 5.90 2.54 -4.30
C GLN A 181 6.62 1.28 -3.85
N TYR A 182 7.81 1.43 -3.29
CA TYR A 182 8.48 0.41 -2.50
C TYR A 182 8.52 0.86 -1.05
N SER A 183 8.22 -0.04 -0.14
CA SER A 183 8.10 0.24 1.30
C SER A 183 8.80 -0.81 2.14
N TYR A 184 9.42 -0.36 3.22
CA TYR A 184 10.16 -1.18 4.17
C TYR A 184 9.62 -0.89 5.57
N ALA A 185 9.00 -1.87 6.21
CA ALA A 185 8.43 -1.71 7.54
C ALA A 185 9.33 -2.33 8.61
N VAL A 186 9.24 -1.79 9.81
CA VAL A 186 9.81 -2.34 11.05
C VAL A 186 8.77 -2.21 12.13
N GLY A 187 8.65 -3.18 13.02
CA GLY A 187 7.63 -3.11 14.05
C GLY A 187 7.73 -4.17 15.11
N VAL A 188 7.05 -3.91 16.21
CA VAL A 188 6.81 -4.86 17.29
C VAL A 188 5.34 -5.25 17.29
N GLY A 189 5.07 -6.49 17.64
CA GLY A 189 3.72 -6.99 17.71
C GLY A 189 3.56 -8.01 18.82
N HIS A 190 2.32 -8.17 19.25
CA HIS A 190 1.90 -9.19 20.17
C HIS A 190 0.79 -9.99 19.50
N GLN A 191 0.82 -11.29 19.73
CA GLN A 191 -0.24 -12.20 19.35
C GLN A 191 -0.58 -13.08 20.53
N SER A 192 -1.87 -13.24 20.76
CA SER A 192 -2.43 -14.24 21.65
C SER A 192 -3.42 -15.10 20.89
N SER A 193 -3.42 -16.39 21.16
CA SER A 193 -4.37 -17.33 20.59
C SER A 193 -4.64 -18.46 21.57
N LYS A 194 -5.81 -19.10 21.39
CA LYS A 194 -6.16 -20.34 22.07
C LYS A 194 -6.37 -21.41 21.01
N ASP A 195 -5.69 -22.55 21.16
CA ASP A 195 -5.88 -23.68 20.26
C ASP A 195 -7.15 -24.49 20.61
N ALA A 196 -7.48 -25.47 19.76
CA ALA A 196 -8.64 -26.34 19.97
C ALA A 196 -8.52 -27.24 21.21
N ALA A 197 -7.30 -27.49 21.71
CA ALA A 197 -7.03 -28.24 22.93
C ALA A 197 -7.12 -27.37 24.20
N GLY A 198 -7.31 -26.05 24.04
CA GLY A 198 -7.47 -25.08 25.10
C GLY A 198 -6.17 -24.44 25.59
N ASN A 199 -5.03 -24.76 24.96
CA ASN A 199 -3.74 -24.16 25.29
C ASN A 199 -3.73 -22.69 24.85
N LYS A 200 -3.20 -21.83 25.71
CA LYS A 200 -3.05 -20.41 25.44
C LYS A 200 -1.62 -20.12 25.03
N THR A 201 -1.45 -19.45 23.90
CA THR A 201 -0.16 -18.99 23.41
C THR A 201 -0.15 -17.47 23.43
N SER A 202 0.95 -16.88 23.89
CA SER A 202 1.18 -15.44 23.87
C SER A 202 2.60 -15.20 23.39
N VAL A 203 2.75 -14.53 22.25
CA VAL A 203 4.03 -14.25 21.62
C VAL A 203 4.18 -12.75 21.47
N PHE A 204 5.31 -12.23 21.92
CA PHE A 204 5.77 -10.89 21.56
C PHE A 204 6.89 -11.05 20.52
N GLY A 205 6.78 -10.31 19.44
CA GLY A 205 7.68 -10.42 18.31
C GLY A 205 8.14 -9.06 17.82
N PHE A 206 9.34 -9.05 17.26
CA PHE A 206 9.87 -7.93 16.50
C PHE A 206 10.10 -8.40 15.07
N GLY A 207 9.68 -7.58 14.11
CA GLY A 207 9.69 -7.90 12.69
C GLY A 207 10.28 -6.77 11.85
N PHE A 208 10.91 -7.17 10.76
CA PHE A 208 11.40 -6.30 9.71
C PHE A 208 10.84 -6.79 8.36
N GLY A 209 10.49 -5.86 7.47
CA GLY A 209 9.99 -6.14 6.14
C GLY A 209 8.50 -6.51 6.10
N GLY A 210 8.01 -6.82 4.90
CA GLY A 210 6.65 -7.32 4.70
C GLY A 210 6.58 -8.84 4.88
N GLU A 211 5.35 -9.38 4.90
CA GLU A 211 5.04 -10.80 5.16
C GLU A 211 5.80 -11.80 4.25
N ASN A 212 6.39 -11.34 3.14
CA ASN A 212 7.09 -12.14 2.13
C ASN A 212 8.52 -11.66 1.79
N GLY A 213 9.14 -10.78 2.57
CA GLY A 213 10.54 -10.38 2.32
C GLY A 213 10.93 -9.00 2.85
N ILE A 214 12.09 -8.53 2.38
CA ILE A 214 12.73 -7.29 2.87
C ILE A 214 11.82 -6.08 2.68
N GLY A 215 10.94 -6.02 1.68
CA GLY A 215 9.97 -4.93 1.56
C GLY A 215 8.82 -5.25 0.62
N VAL A 216 7.87 -4.32 0.52
CA VAL A 216 6.65 -4.46 -0.29
C VAL A 216 6.66 -3.44 -1.42
N ALA A 217 6.48 -3.94 -2.64
CA ALA A 217 6.20 -3.12 -3.80
C ALA A 217 4.68 -3.00 -3.98
N SER A 218 4.17 -1.83 -4.31
CA SER A 218 2.75 -1.59 -4.54
C SER A 218 2.55 -0.65 -5.71
N LEU A 219 1.42 -0.80 -6.41
CA LEU A 219 0.96 0.18 -7.38
C LEU A 219 -0.11 1.02 -6.73
N LEU A 220 -0.01 2.33 -6.88
CA LEU A 220 -0.91 3.30 -6.27
C LEU A 220 -1.69 3.99 -7.38
N PHE A 221 -2.99 4.10 -7.19
CA PHE A 221 -3.80 5.06 -7.93
C PHE A 221 -4.19 6.17 -6.96
N ASN A 222 -3.96 7.43 -7.33
CA ASN A 222 -4.28 8.59 -6.50
C ASN A 222 -5.10 9.60 -7.32
N VAL A 223 -6.16 10.11 -6.71
CA VAL A 223 -6.92 11.26 -7.21
C VAL A 223 -6.77 12.39 -6.20
N TYR A 224 -6.41 13.57 -6.69
CA TYR A 224 -6.24 14.79 -5.92
C TYR A 224 -7.41 15.75 -6.19
N PHE A 225 -7.81 16.55 -5.21
CA PHE A 225 -8.88 17.54 -5.36
C PHE A 225 -8.66 18.75 -4.45
#